data_AF-A0A3G8ZT39-F1
#
_entry.id   AF-A0A3G8ZT39-F1
#
_cell.length_a   1.000
_cell.length_b   1.000
_cell.length_c   1.000
_cell.angle_alpha   90.00
_cell.angle_beta   90.00
_cell.angle_gamma   90.00
#
_symmetry.space_group_name_H-M   'P 1'
#
loop_
_entity.id
_entity.type
_entity.pdbx_description
1 polymer ?
#
loop_
_entity_poly.entity_id
_entity_poly.type
_entity_poly.pdbx_seq_one_letter_code
_entity_poly.pdbx_strand_id
1 'polypeptide(L)'
;MAAYTIGLDLGQAQDYSALAVVEHLTALPPGYSRANYAETPHLERIPHGSITQHHVRYLKKWPLGTSYPQVVDETAEILRHPRHRYHANTSFRFDATGVGRAVKDLFWEKYRAGEMNQNTYRAITITSTIKRNMGDAVVVPLQRGRLKIATGLLLGDVLERELASFRQKVSASGNTTYDTDDKDGHGDLATALMLAMLYLQNISDLRLVDHDEQ
;
A
#
# COMPACT_ATOMS: atom_id res chain seq x y z
N MET A 1 6.41 16.99 -0.44
CA MET A 1 6.19 16.30 0.85
C MET A 1 6.12 14.80 0.59
N ALA A 2 6.60 13.95 1.50
CA ALA A 2 6.44 12.51 1.36
C ALA A 2 5.00 12.11 1.74
N ALA A 3 4.39 11.22 0.95
CA ALA A 3 3.12 10.57 1.29
C ALA A 3 3.39 9.13 1.70
N TYR A 4 2.56 8.57 2.56
CA TYR A 4 2.68 7.18 2.98
C TYR A 4 1.43 6.41 2.57
N THR A 5 1.60 5.18 2.09
CA THR A 5 0.49 4.24 1.98
C THR A 5 0.76 2.98 2.74
N ILE A 6 -0.31 2.41 3.28
CA ILE A 6 -0.25 1.23 4.12
C ILE A 6 -1.27 0.26 3.56
N GLY A 7 -0.82 -0.96 3.28
CA GLY A 7 -1.64 -2.06 2.80
C GLY A 7 -1.61 -3.20 3.79
N LEU A 8 -2.78 -3.74 4.13
CA LEU A 8 -2.94 -4.90 5.00
C LEU A 8 -3.67 -6.01 4.25
N ASP A 9 -3.00 -7.14 4.09
CA ASP A 9 -3.60 -8.39 3.66
C ASP A 9 -4.01 -9.22 4.88
N LEU A 10 -5.25 -9.70 4.88
CA LEU A 10 -5.84 -10.44 5.99
C LEU A 10 -5.89 -11.92 5.63
N GLY A 11 -4.99 -12.70 6.24
CA GLY A 11 -4.96 -14.14 6.07
C GLY A 11 -6.17 -14.82 6.72
N GLN A 12 -6.69 -15.89 6.10
CA GLN A 12 -7.68 -16.76 6.72
C GLN A 12 -7.00 -17.73 7.70
N ALA A 13 -7.74 -18.70 8.25
CA ALA A 13 -7.26 -19.56 9.34
C ALA A 13 -5.93 -20.30 9.06
N GLN A 14 -5.59 -20.55 7.79
CA GLN A 14 -4.35 -21.22 7.38
C GLN A 14 -3.35 -20.29 6.67
N ASP A 15 -3.71 -19.02 6.47
CA ASP A 15 -2.89 -18.04 5.77
C ASP A 15 -2.35 -16.98 6.74
N TYR A 16 -1.25 -16.34 6.39
CA TYR A 16 -0.66 -15.31 7.24
C TYR A 16 -1.32 -13.96 6.95
N SER A 17 -1.56 -13.15 7.98
CA SER A 17 -1.81 -11.72 7.76
C SER A 17 -0.49 -10.99 7.53
N ALA A 18 -0.49 -9.99 6.65
CA ALA A 18 0.71 -9.24 6.29
C ALA A 18 0.42 -7.76 6.05
N LEU A 19 1.37 -6.89 6.41
CA LEU A 19 1.26 -5.43 6.24
C LEU A 19 2.52 -4.88 5.59
N ALA A 20 2.33 -3.94 4.65
CA ALA A 20 3.39 -3.19 4.00
C ALA A 20 3.15 -1.68 4.17
N VAL A 21 4.23 -0.95 4.48
CA VAL A 21 4.23 0.53 4.50
C VAL A 21 5.16 1.03 3.39
N VAL A 22 4.62 1.88 2.53
CA VAL A 22 5.34 2.46 1.40
C VAL A 22 5.41 3.98 1.58
N GLU A 23 6.61 4.53 1.41
CA GLU A 23 6.83 5.96 1.30
C GLU A 23 6.91 6.37 -0.16
N HIS A 24 6.24 7.46 -0.52
CA HIS A 24 6.23 8.04 -1.85
C HIS A 24 7.04 9.32 -1.88
N LEU A 25 8.03 9.33 -2.76
CA LEU A 25 8.97 10.43 -2.92
C LEU A 25 8.90 10.93 -4.36
N THR A 26 8.80 12.24 -4.51
CA THR A 26 8.99 12.89 -5.81
C THR A 26 10.45 13.23 -5.97
N ALA A 27 11.14 12.55 -6.88
CA ALA A 27 12.49 12.92 -7.28
C ALA A 27 12.40 13.98 -8.38
N LEU A 28 13.02 15.13 -8.12
CA LEU A 28 13.05 16.27 -9.02
C LEU A 28 13.96 15.96 -10.22
N PRO A 29 13.68 16.53 -11.40
CA PRO A 29 14.53 16.35 -12.57
C PRO A 29 15.89 17.07 -12.38
N PRO A 30 16.92 16.70 -13.18
CA PRO A 30 18.20 17.39 -13.17
C PRO A 30 18.04 18.91 -13.33
N GLY A 31 18.84 19.69 -12.59
CA GLY A 31 18.77 21.15 -12.58
C GLY A 31 17.82 21.74 -11.53
N TYR A 32 17.00 20.91 -10.86
CA TYR A 32 16.21 21.32 -9.71
C TYR A 32 16.88 20.85 -8.41
N SER A 33 17.02 21.76 -7.45
CA SER A 33 17.41 21.42 -6.08
C SER A 33 16.20 21.55 -5.15
N ARG A 34 16.22 20.83 -4.02
CA ARG A 34 15.16 20.96 -3.01
C ARG A 34 15.09 22.38 -2.44
N ALA A 35 16.23 23.05 -2.29
CA ALA A 35 16.29 24.44 -1.82
C ALA A 35 15.66 25.39 -2.85
N ASN A 36 16.04 25.28 -4.13
CA ASN A 36 15.53 26.12 -5.20
C ASN A 36 14.01 25.93 -5.40
N TYR A 37 13.52 24.69 -5.24
CA TYR A 37 12.09 24.40 -5.34
C TYR A 37 11.29 24.97 -4.16
N ALA A 38 11.81 24.88 -2.93
CA ALA A 38 11.14 25.42 -1.74
C ALA A 38 11.08 26.97 -1.73
N GLU A 39 12.07 27.61 -2.36
CA GLU A 39 12.19 29.07 -2.48
C GLU A 39 11.43 29.66 -3.69
N THR A 40 10.72 28.83 -4.48
CA THR A 40 9.93 29.30 -5.63
C THR A 40 8.42 29.13 -5.36
N PRO A 41 7.74 30.12 -4.74
CA PRO A 41 6.37 29.95 -4.23
C PRO A 41 5.30 29.75 -5.32
N HIS A 42 5.63 30.02 -6.58
CA HIS A 42 4.70 29.97 -7.71
C HIS A 42 4.72 28.65 -8.50
N LEU A 43 5.60 27.70 -8.15
CA LEU A 43 5.54 26.34 -8.69
C LEU A 43 4.50 25.53 -7.89
N GLU A 44 3.21 25.86 -8.08
CA GLU A 44 2.09 25.05 -7.58
C GLU A 44 2.04 23.65 -8.22
N ARG A 45 2.90 23.39 -9.21
CA ARG A 45 2.95 22.15 -9.99
C ARG A 45 4.33 21.51 -9.87
N ILE A 46 4.33 20.21 -9.58
CA ILE A 46 5.53 19.36 -9.61
C ILE A 46 6.22 19.56 -10.97
N PRO A 47 7.55 19.84 -11.02
CA PRO A 47 8.24 20.12 -12.28
C PRO A 47 8.09 19.00 -13.29
N HIS A 48 7.92 19.37 -14.56
CA HIS A 48 7.85 18.41 -15.65
C HIS A 48 9.12 17.55 -15.69
N GLY A 49 8.96 16.23 -15.81
CA GLY A 49 10.07 15.27 -15.75
C GLY A 49 10.41 14.77 -14.33
N SER A 50 9.72 15.24 -13.27
CA SER A 50 9.82 14.62 -11.95
C SER A 50 9.33 13.17 -12.00
N ILE A 51 9.99 12.30 -11.24
CA ILE A 51 9.64 10.88 -11.16
C ILE A 51 9.19 10.53 -9.75
N THR A 52 8.14 9.72 -9.63
CA THR A 52 7.72 9.15 -8.35
C THR A 52 8.56 7.90 -8.06
N GLN A 53 9.12 7.83 -6.85
CA GLN A 53 9.77 6.66 -6.27
C GLN A 53 8.92 6.13 -5.12
N HIS A 54 8.85 4.82 -5.00
CA HIS A 54 8.08 4.08 -3.99
C HIS A 54 9.06 3.27 -3.16
N HIS A 55 9.20 3.60 -1.89
CA HIS A 55 10.16 2.96 -0.99
C HIS A 55 9.39 2.13 0.03
N VAL A 56 9.57 0.81 0.02
CA VAL A 56 9.04 -0.06 1.08
C VAL A 56 9.85 0.21 2.36
N ARG A 57 9.19 0.74 3.38
CA ARG A 57 9.81 1.20 4.63
C ARG A 57 9.57 0.29 5.81
N TYR A 58 8.49 -0.49 5.79
CA TYR A 58 8.15 -1.41 6.85
C TYR A 58 7.35 -2.59 6.28
N LEU A 59 7.63 -3.76 6.82
CA LEU A 59 6.94 -5.00 6.53
C LEU A 59 6.64 -5.70 7.85
N LYS A 60 5.46 -6.33 7.93
CA LYS A 60 5.06 -7.15 9.06
C LYS A 60 4.31 -8.37 8.56
N LYS A 61 4.60 -9.52 9.16
CA LYS A 61 3.88 -10.78 8.94
C LYS A 61 3.52 -11.33 10.31
N TRP A 62 2.23 -11.51 10.58
CA TRP A 62 1.75 -12.00 11.88
C TRP A 62 1.78 -13.53 11.90
N PRO A 63 2.20 -14.18 13.02
CA PRO A 63 2.14 -15.63 13.14
C PRO A 63 0.72 -16.18 12.90
N LEU A 64 0.64 -17.40 12.37
CA LEU A 64 -0.64 -18.12 12.25
C LEU A 64 -1.36 -18.20 13.60
N GLY A 65 -2.68 -18.06 13.58
CA GLY A 65 -3.50 -18.05 14.79
C GLY A 65 -3.54 -16.71 15.53
N THR A 66 -2.84 -15.66 15.05
CA THR A 66 -3.03 -14.31 15.58
C THR A 66 -4.47 -13.85 15.36
N SER A 67 -5.14 -13.38 16.41
CA SER A 67 -6.53 -12.94 16.31
C SER A 67 -6.68 -11.63 15.54
N TYR A 68 -7.79 -11.44 14.83
CA TYR A 68 -8.04 -10.18 14.11
C TYR A 68 -8.05 -8.93 15.01
N PRO A 69 -8.61 -8.95 16.23
CA PRO A 69 -8.48 -7.82 17.16
C PRO A 69 -7.01 -7.43 17.41
N GLN A 70 -6.14 -8.42 17.63
CA GLN A 70 -4.71 -8.16 17.81
C GLN A 70 -4.06 -7.59 16.54
N VAL A 71 -4.39 -8.11 15.35
CA VAL A 71 -3.89 -7.55 14.08
C VAL A 71 -4.34 -6.09 13.92
N VAL A 72 -5.59 -5.77 14.28
CA VAL A 72 -6.15 -4.42 14.23
C VAL A 72 -5.46 -3.49 15.22
N ASP A 73 -5.27 -3.91 16.47
CA ASP A 73 -4.58 -3.15 17.51
C ASP A 73 -3.16 -2.76 17.07
N GLU A 74 -2.38 -3.75 16.62
CA GLU A 74 -1.01 -3.53 16.18
C GLU A 74 -0.94 -2.70 14.88
N THR A 75 -1.94 -2.81 14.01
CA THR A 75 -2.06 -1.96 12.81
C THR A 75 -2.39 -0.51 13.19
N ALA A 76 -3.28 -0.29 14.16
CA ALA A 76 -3.62 1.02 14.66
C ALA A 76 -2.42 1.73 15.31
N GLU A 77 -1.56 0.98 16.02
CA GLU A 77 -0.28 1.48 16.52
C GLU A 77 0.66 1.94 15.39
N ILE A 78 0.79 1.15 14.32
CA ILE A 78 1.58 1.52 13.14
C ILE A 78 1.01 2.81 12.52
N LEU A 79 -0.31 2.90 12.34
CA LEU A 79 -0.96 4.08 11.76
C LEU A 79 -0.76 5.35 12.60
N ARG A 80 -0.66 5.21 13.92
CA ARG A 80 -0.41 6.33 14.85
C ARG A 80 1.06 6.76 14.93
N HIS A 81 1.99 5.98 14.38
CA HIS A 81 3.41 6.30 14.47
C HIS A 81 3.68 7.71 13.90
N PRO A 82 4.51 8.56 14.56
CA PRO A 82 4.71 9.96 14.17
C PRO A 82 5.04 10.17 12.69
N ARG A 83 5.82 9.26 12.09
CA ARG A 83 6.18 9.29 10.66
C ARG A 83 4.99 9.13 9.71
N HIS A 84 3.83 8.69 10.18
CA HIS A 84 2.62 8.53 9.38
C HIS A 84 1.53 9.50 9.85
N ARG A 85 1.47 9.75 11.17
CA ARG A 85 0.49 10.62 11.83
C ARG A 85 0.53 12.08 11.35
N TYR A 86 1.71 12.63 11.09
CA TYR A 86 1.84 14.03 10.66
C TYR A 86 1.71 14.23 9.15
N HIS A 87 1.54 13.14 8.39
CA HIS A 87 1.37 13.22 6.96
C HIS A 87 -0.13 13.18 6.65
N ALA A 88 -0.70 14.35 6.31
CA ALA A 88 -2.08 14.52 5.87
C ALA A 88 -2.46 13.64 4.65
N ASN A 89 -1.45 13.07 3.99
CA ASN A 89 -1.58 12.22 2.80
C ASN A 89 -1.23 10.75 3.09
N THR A 90 -1.39 10.28 4.34
CA THR A 90 -1.28 8.84 4.61
C THR A 90 -2.58 8.16 4.17
N SER A 91 -2.53 7.04 3.43
CA SER A 91 -3.72 6.25 3.09
C SER A 91 -3.57 4.83 3.61
N PHE A 92 -4.64 4.27 4.18
CA PHE A 92 -4.66 2.89 4.65
C PHE A 92 -5.65 2.06 3.84
N ARG A 93 -5.23 0.89 3.37
CA ARG A 93 -6.04 -0.02 2.56
C ARG A 93 -5.92 -1.43 3.11
N PHE A 94 -7.03 -2.15 3.13
CA PHE A 94 -7.03 -3.55 3.51
C PHE A 94 -8.03 -4.34 2.69
N ASP A 95 -7.77 -5.64 2.52
CA ASP A 95 -8.70 -6.52 1.83
C ASP A 95 -9.97 -6.70 2.68
N ALA A 96 -11.12 -6.42 2.07
CA ALA A 96 -12.43 -6.59 2.67
C ALA A 96 -13.13 -7.89 2.23
N THR A 97 -12.46 -8.73 1.44
CA THR A 97 -13.00 -10.03 1.04
C THR A 97 -12.94 -11.05 2.19
N GLY A 98 -13.85 -12.02 2.16
CA GLY A 98 -13.98 -13.05 3.21
C GLY A 98 -14.14 -12.45 4.61
N VAL A 99 -13.12 -12.63 5.44
CA VAL A 99 -13.03 -12.19 6.85
C VAL A 99 -12.97 -10.67 7.01
N GLY A 100 -12.59 -9.94 5.95
CA GLY A 100 -12.32 -8.51 6.01
C GLY A 100 -13.53 -7.64 6.37
N ARG A 101 -14.77 -8.14 6.23
CA ARG A 101 -15.97 -7.42 6.69
C ARG A 101 -16.04 -7.29 8.21
N ALA A 102 -15.74 -8.37 8.95
CA ALA A 102 -15.72 -8.32 10.41
C ALA A 102 -14.55 -7.45 10.92
N VAL A 103 -13.42 -7.49 10.20
CA VAL A 103 -12.26 -6.65 10.53
C VAL A 103 -12.49 -5.17 10.25
N LYS A 104 -13.34 -4.84 9.26
CA LYS A 104 -13.77 -3.46 9.00
C LYS A 104 -14.44 -2.84 10.23
N ASP A 105 -15.29 -3.60 10.92
CA ASP A 105 -16.00 -3.10 12.11
C ASP A 105 -15.01 -2.82 13.25
N LEU A 106 -14.01 -3.68 13.45
CA LEU A 106 -12.93 -3.46 14.43
C LEU A 106 -12.11 -2.19 14.13
N PHE A 107 -11.74 -1.97 12.86
CA PHE A 107 -11.07 -0.73 12.47
C PHE A 107 -11.95 0.50 12.65
N TRP A 108 -13.26 0.37 12.42
CA TRP A 108 -14.22 1.45 12.63
C TRP A 108 -14.32 1.86 14.10
N GLU A 109 -14.33 0.89 15.03
CA GLU A 109 -14.30 1.15 16.47
C GLU A 109 -13.04 1.92 16.88
N LYS A 110 -11.87 1.49 16.39
CA LYS A 110 -10.59 2.17 16.65
C LYS A 110 -10.56 3.60 16.11
N TYR A 111 -11.11 3.81 14.91
CA TYR A 111 -11.26 5.15 14.33
C TYR A 111 -12.13 6.04 15.21
N ARG A 112 -13.32 5.57 15.63
CA ARG A 112 -14.24 6.32 16.49
C ARG A 112 -13.65 6.63 17.87
N ALA A 113 -12.80 5.76 18.38
CA ALA A 113 -12.08 5.96 19.64
C ALA A 113 -10.89 6.94 19.54
N GLY A 114 -10.55 7.42 18.33
CA GLY A 114 -9.36 8.26 18.12
C GLY A 114 -8.03 7.50 18.24
N GLU A 115 -8.09 6.16 18.19
CA GLU A 115 -6.92 5.27 18.27
C GLU A 115 -6.27 5.05 16.89
N MET A 116 -6.84 5.63 15.84
CA MET A 116 -6.26 5.72 14.50
C MET A 116 -6.19 7.16 14.06
N ASN A 117 -5.29 7.45 13.13
CA ASN A 117 -5.19 8.77 12.51
C ASN A 117 -6.48 9.09 11.72
N GLN A 118 -6.76 10.39 11.50
CA GLN A 118 -7.91 10.85 10.68
C GLN A 118 -7.73 10.60 9.18
N ASN A 119 -6.86 9.67 8.81
CA ASN A 119 -6.55 9.39 7.42
C ASN A 119 -7.61 8.51 6.78
N THR A 120 -7.69 8.58 5.46
CA THR A 120 -8.63 7.76 4.69
C THR A 120 -8.24 6.28 4.79
N TYR A 121 -9.00 5.51 5.57
CA TYR A 121 -8.95 4.05 5.50
C TYR A 121 -9.96 3.57 4.45
N ARG A 122 -9.58 2.58 3.65
CA ARG A 122 -10.42 2.02 2.58
C ARG A 122 -10.37 0.50 2.60
N ALA A 123 -11.51 -0.08 2.95
CA ALA A 123 -11.81 -1.49 2.68
C ALA A 123 -11.89 -1.70 1.16
N ILE A 124 -11.11 -2.63 0.61
CA ILE A 124 -11.07 -2.93 -0.83
C ILE A 124 -11.71 -4.29 -1.08
N THR A 125 -12.74 -4.34 -1.91
CA THR A 125 -13.27 -5.60 -2.44
C THR A 125 -12.46 -5.98 -3.67
N ILE A 126 -11.68 -7.07 -3.59
CA ILE A 126 -10.83 -7.53 -4.69
C ILE A 126 -11.69 -8.22 -5.76
N THR A 127 -11.93 -7.51 -6.86
CA THR A 127 -12.49 -8.06 -8.10
C THR A 127 -11.38 -8.46 -9.06
N SER A 128 -11.70 -9.16 -10.17
CA SER A 128 -10.71 -9.51 -11.20
C SER A 128 -10.01 -8.27 -11.80
N THR A 129 -10.75 -7.17 -12.01
CA THR A 129 -10.19 -5.89 -12.46
C THR A 129 -9.26 -5.28 -11.42
N ILE A 130 -9.66 -5.28 -10.15
CA ILE A 130 -8.81 -4.76 -9.06
C ILE A 130 -7.54 -5.61 -8.91
N LYS A 131 -7.63 -6.94 -9.00
CA LYS A 131 -6.47 -7.84 -8.95
C LYS A 131 -5.46 -7.53 -10.06
N ARG A 132 -5.94 -7.17 -11.26
CA ARG A 132 -5.06 -6.70 -12.35
C ARG A 132 -4.38 -5.38 -12.02
N ASN A 133 -5.15 -4.39 -11.58
CA ASN A 133 -4.63 -3.07 -11.21
C ASN A 133 -3.60 -3.16 -10.07
N MET A 134 -3.83 -4.07 -9.12
CA MET A 134 -2.91 -4.41 -8.03
C MET A 134 -1.56 -4.89 -8.56
N GLY A 135 -1.55 -5.85 -9.48
CA GLY A 135 -0.32 -6.33 -10.12
C GLY A 135 0.39 -5.22 -10.90
N ASP A 136 -0.34 -4.46 -11.72
CA ASP A 136 0.23 -3.37 -12.52
C ASP A 136 0.83 -2.25 -11.65
N ALA A 137 0.22 -1.97 -10.49
CA ALA A 137 0.70 -0.97 -9.54
C ALA A 137 2.07 -1.32 -8.93
N VAL A 138 2.48 -2.58 -8.96
CA VAL A 138 3.79 -3.04 -8.46
C VAL A 138 4.75 -3.35 -9.61
N VAL A 139 4.31 -4.10 -10.62
CA VAL A 139 5.16 -4.54 -11.74
C VAL A 139 5.71 -3.36 -12.53
N VAL A 140 4.89 -2.34 -12.83
CA VAL A 140 5.34 -1.20 -13.64
C VAL A 140 6.41 -0.36 -12.91
N PRO A 141 6.22 0.05 -11.64
CA PRO A 141 7.28 0.72 -10.90
C PRO A 141 8.52 -0.15 -10.69
N LEU A 142 8.38 -1.46 -10.48
CA LEU A 142 9.50 -2.38 -10.31
C LEU A 142 10.38 -2.45 -11.57
N GLN A 143 9.77 -2.68 -12.75
CA GLN A 143 10.48 -2.73 -14.04
C GLN A 143 11.18 -1.40 -14.38
N ARG A 144 10.63 -0.28 -13.92
CA ARG A 144 11.20 1.07 -14.13
C ARG A 144 12.24 1.47 -13.07
N GLY A 145 12.59 0.57 -12.13
CA GLY A 145 13.50 0.87 -11.03
C GLY A 145 12.98 1.93 -10.04
N ARG A 146 11.66 2.12 -9.99
CA ARG A 146 10.97 3.11 -9.16
C ARG A 146 10.44 2.55 -7.84
N LEU A 147 10.23 1.23 -7.76
CA LEU A 147 9.97 0.54 -6.51
C LEU A 147 11.30 0.09 -5.90
N LYS A 148 11.55 0.47 -4.64
CA LYS A 148 12.77 0.13 -3.90
C LYS A 148 12.39 -0.47 -2.55
N ILE A 149 13.06 -1.56 -2.18
CA ILE A 149 12.97 -2.16 -0.85
C ILE A 149 14.15 -1.60 -0.04
N ALA A 150 13.89 -1.11 1.17
CA ALA A 150 14.95 -0.56 2.01
C ALA A 150 15.97 -1.64 2.38
N THR A 151 17.27 -1.33 2.25
CA THR A 151 18.34 -2.26 2.61
C THR A 151 18.27 -2.65 4.09
N GLY A 152 18.39 -3.94 4.39
CA GLY A 152 18.31 -4.47 5.75
C GLY A 152 16.90 -4.48 6.35
N LEU A 153 15.86 -4.27 5.53
CA LEU A 153 14.49 -4.39 5.99
C LEU A 153 14.18 -5.82 6.41
N LEU A 154 13.71 -5.99 7.65
CA LEU A 154 13.20 -7.28 8.11
C LEU A 154 12.08 -7.74 7.17
N LEU A 155 12.14 -8.99 6.70
CA LEU A 155 11.28 -9.56 5.66
C LEU A 155 11.50 -9.04 4.22
N GLY A 156 12.53 -8.21 3.98
CA GLY A 156 12.87 -7.73 2.63
C GLY A 156 13.11 -8.87 1.64
N ASP A 157 13.99 -9.81 1.99
CA ASP A 157 14.26 -11.00 1.16
C ASP A 157 13.02 -11.90 0.97
N VAL A 158 12.10 -11.91 1.94
CA VAL A 158 10.84 -12.65 1.83
C VAL A 158 9.94 -11.98 0.79
N LEU A 159 9.77 -10.67 0.87
CA LEU A 159 9.03 -9.89 -0.12
C LEU A 159 9.64 -10.04 -1.52
N GLU A 160 10.97 -10.01 -1.65
CA GLU A 160 11.64 -10.23 -2.94
C GLU A 160 11.32 -11.59 -3.54
N ARG A 161 11.34 -12.65 -2.72
CA ARG A 161 10.94 -14.00 -3.16
C ARG A 161 9.47 -14.08 -3.55
N GLU A 162 8.57 -13.50 -2.75
CA GLU A 162 7.13 -13.46 -3.05
C GLU A 162 6.84 -12.65 -4.33
N LEU A 163 7.57 -11.56 -4.58
CA LEU A 163 7.45 -10.78 -5.82
C LEU A 163 8.03 -11.51 -7.03
N ALA A 164 9.08 -12.32 -6.85
CA ALA A 164 9.66 -13.14 -7.91
C ALA A 164 8.77 -14.33 -8.30
N SER A 165 8.03 -14.90 -7.34
CA SER A 165 7.07 -15.98 -7.59
C SER A 165 5.76 -15.48 -8.20
N PHE A 166 5.47 -14.18 -8.08
CA PHE A 166 4.30 -13.55 -8.69
C PHE A 166 4.40 -13.56 -10.22
N ARG A 167 3.67 -14.48 -10.87
CA ARG A 167 3.69 -14.65 -12.32
C ARG A 167 2.52 -13.92 -12.97
N GLN A 168 2.85 -13.10 -13.96
CA GLN A 168 1.89 -12.58 -14.92
C GLN A 168 1.51 -13.70 -15.90
N LYS A 169 0.27 -14.18 -15.85
CA LYS A 169 -0.30 -15.09 -16.85
C LYS A 169 -1.08 -14.25 -17.86
N VAL A 170 -0.73 -14.34 -19.13
CA VAL A 170 -1.49 -13.71 -20.22
C VAL A 170 -2.35 -14.79 -20.87
N SER A 171 -3.67 -14.61 -20.86
CA SER A 171 -4.59 -15.52 -21.55
C SER A 171 -4.46 -15.38 -23.07
N ALA A 172 -4.91 -16.40 -23.80
CA ALA A 172 -4.99 -16.36 -25.26
C ALA A 172 -5.87 -15.22 -25.81
N SER A 173 -6.76 -14.68 -24.99
CA SER A 173 -7.61 -13.51 -25.29
C SER A 173 -6.96 -12.16 -24.93
N GLY A 174 -5.68 -12.14 -24.56
CA GLY A 174 -4.95 -10.93 -24.18
C GLY A 174 -5.25 -10.42 -22.76
N ASN A 175 -5.99 -11.19 -21.95
CA ASN A 175 -6.27 -10.83 -20.57
C ASN A 175 -5.12 -11.25 -19.66
N THR A 176 -4.55 -10.27 -18.97
CA THR A 176 -3.58 -10.50 -17.90
C THR A 176 -4.28 -10.90 -16.62
N THR A 177 -3.91 -12.05 -16.08
CA THR A 177 -4.18 -12.47 -14.72
C THR A 177 -2.88 -12.60 -13.95
N TYR A 178 -2.95 -12.38 -12.65
CA TYR A 178 -1.81 -12.55 -11.76
C TYR A 178 -2.09 -13.68 -10.80
N ASP A 179 -1.08 -14.52 -10.58
CA ASP A 179 -1.16 -15.73 -9.77
C ASP A 179 0.12 -15.90 -8.97
N THR A 180 -0.01 -16.41 -7.75
CA THR A 180 1.11 -16.72 -6.87
C THR A 180 1.29 -18.24 -6.87
N ASP A 181 2.51 -18.73 -7.03
CA ASP A 181 2.79 -20.17 -6.94
C ASP A 181 2.79 -20.59 -5.46
N ASP A 182 1.83 -21.43 -5.05
CA ASP A 182 1.60 -21.83 -3.65
C ASP A 182 2.83 -22.49 -2.98
N LYS A 183 3.82 -22.92 -3.76
CA LYS A 183 5.00 -23.67 -3.27
C LYS A 183 6.00 -22.82 -2.47
N ASP A 184 6.03 -21.51 -2.67
CA ASP A 184 7.02 -20.60 -2.05
C ASP A 184 6.41 -19.66 -0.98
N GLY A 185 5.15 -19.90 -0.60
CA GLY A 185 4.36 -19.11 0.34
C GLY A 185 3.22 -18.35 -0.35
N HIS A 186 2.15 -18.06 0.40
CA HIS A 186 0.88 -17.53 -0.12
C HIS A 186 0.95 -16.12 -0.74
N GLY A 187 2.12 -15.47 -0.73
CA GLY A 187 2.32 -14.15 -1.33
C GLY A 187 1.70 -13.00 -0.53
N ASP A 188 1.47 -13.19 0.78
CA ASP A 188 0.74 -12.25 1.63
C ASP A 188 1.43 -10.87 1.70
N LEU A 189 2.78 -10.82 1.75
CA LEU A 189 3.51 -9.54 1.75
C LEU A 189 3.44 -8.87 0.37
N ALA A 190 3.47 -9.65 -0.71
CA ALA A 190 3.26 -9.13 -2.06
C ALA A 190 1.85 -8.55 -2.22
N THR A 191 0.81 -9.23 -1.73
CA THR A 191 -0.57 -8.73 -1.72
C THR A 191 -0.72 -7.47 -0.87
N ALA A 192 -0.14 -7.45 0.33
CA ALA A 192 -0.13 -6.28 1.19
C ALA A 192 0.55 -5.08 0.51
N LEU A 193 1.67 -5.30 -0.18
CA LEU A 193 2.34 -4.26 -0.97
C LEU A 193 1.45 -3.77 -2.12
N MET A 194 0.78 -4.67 -2.85
CA MET A 194 -0.14 -4.29 -3.93
C MET A 194 -1.31 -3.46 -3.42
N LEU A 195 -1.88 -3.79 -2.25
CA LEU A 195 -2.91 -3.00 -1.59
C LEU A 195 -2.41 -1.61 -1.22
N ALA A 196 -1.18 -1.50 -0.69
CA ALA A 196 -0.55 -0.21 -0.40
C ALA A 196 -0.33 0.61 -1.69
N MET A 197 -0.04 -0.06 -2.80
CA MET A 197 0.29 0.56 -4.08
C MET A 197 -0.93 0.92 -4.94
N LEU A 198 -2.09 0.36 -4.62
CA LEU A 198 -3.35 0.54 -5.35
C LEU A 198 -3.81 2.02 -5.32
N TYR A 199 -4.10 2.57 -6.50
CA TYR A 199 -4.52 3.98 -6.78
C TYR A 199 -3.44 5.08 -6.75
N LEU A 200 -2.16 4.77 -6.59
CA LEU A 200 -1.11 5.80 -6.73
C LEU A 200 -0.81 6.22 -8.17
N GLN A 201 -1.49 5.65 -9.18
CA GLN A 201 -1.35 6.05 -10.58
C GLN A 201 -2.14 7.32 -10.96
N ASN A 202 -3.12 7.76 -10.14
CA ASN A 202 -3.91 8.97 -10.38
C ASN A 202 -3.98 9.86 -9.12
N ILE A 203 -2.84 10.41 -8.70
CA ILE A 203 -2.79 11.44 -7.65
C ILE A 203 -3.52 12.74 -8.10
N SER A 204 -3.91 12.85 -9.37
CA SER A 204 -4.66 13.97 -9.94
C SER A 204 -6.20 13.87 -9.87
N ASP A 205 -6.80 12.74 -9.47
CA ASP A 205 -8.26 12.56 -9.44
C ASP A 205 -8.85 12.41 -8.02
N LEU A 206 -8.23 13.04 -7.01
CA LEU A 206 -8.86 13.17 -5.70
C LEU A 206 -9.98 14.22 -5.77
N ARG A 207 -11.14 13.86 -6.34
CA ARG A 207 -12.40 14.48 -5.93
C ARG A 207 -12.66 14.04 -4.49
N LEU A 208 -12.59 15.00 -3.58
CA LEU A 208 -13.21 14.91 -2.26
C LEU A 208 -14.68 14.55 -2.49
N VAL A 209 -15.12 13.43 -1.94
CA VAL A 209 -16.54 13.17 -1.77
C VAL A 209 -16.77 13.33 -0.27
N ASP A 210 -17.47 14.39 0.09
CA ASP A 210 -17.93 14.59 1.46
C ASP A 210 -18.82 13.41 1.83
N HIS A 211 -18.55 12.84 3.00
CA HIS A 211 -19.40 11.84 3.61
C HIS A 211 -20.54 12.58 4.30
N ASP A 212 -21.58 12.94 3.54
CA ASP A 212 -22.91 13.21 4.06
C ASP A 212 -23.93 13.04 2.92
N GLU A 213 -24.67 11.92 2.94
CA GLU A 213 -26.11 11.89 2.71
C GLU A 213 -26.65 10.46 2.99
N GLN A 214 -27.32 10.38 4.16
CA GLN A 214 -28.43 9.49 4.60
C GLN A 214 -28.36 7.98 4.38
#